data_AF-A0A9R1U3Y7-F1
#
_entry.id   AF-A0A9R1U3Y7-F1
#
_cell.length_a   1.000
_cell.length_b   1.000
_cell.length_c   1.000
_cell.angle_alpha   90.00
_cell.angle_beta   90.00
_cell.angle_gamma   90.00
#
_symmetry.space_group_name_H-M   'P 1'
#
loop_
_entity.id
_entity.type
_entity.pdbx_description
1 polymer ?
#
loop_
_entity_poly.entity_id
_entity_poly.type
_entity_poly.pdbx_seq_one_letter_code
_entity_poly.pdbx_strand_id
1 'polypeptide(L)'
;LILAAGIPDFRSPTSGVYSNLEKYNLPHPQAIFDIDYFAENPEPFFALAKLLLPEGYKPTPSHYFVRLLWEKGLLLRHYTQNVDTLERIAGLPGEKLVEAHGTFHTGRCLKCRCPYDLPWMKEKIIEGPIPKCEECLEGVVKPDIVFFGEMLPDRFHTLIEHDFVRADLLIIMGSSLVVQPFASLIDRY
;
A
#
# COMPACT_ATOMS: atom_id res chain seq x y z
N LEU A 1 12.23 -4.39 -0.63
CA LEU A 1 12.15 -4.95 -2.01
C LEU A 1 12.00 -3.87 -3.09
N ILE A 2 11.50 -2.68 -2.71
CA ILE A 2 11.14 -1.57 -3.61
C ILE A 2 12.33 -0.74 -4.13
N LEU A 3 13.41 -0.63 -3.35
CA LEU A 3 14.58 0.21 -3.70
C LEU A 3 15.22 -0.20 -5.03
N ALA A 4 15.32 -1.51 -5.28
CA ALA A 4 15.85 -2.03 -6.53
C ALA A 4 14.91 -1.86 -7.73
N ALA A 5 13.62 -1.53 -7.49
CA ALA A 5 12.67 -1.18 -8.53
C ALA A 5 12.70 0.33 -8.87
N GLY A 6 13.53 1.12 -8.20
CA GLY A 6 13.63 2.57 -8.39
C GLY A 6 12.53 3.38 -7.69
N ILE A 7 11.75 2.74 -6.82
CA ILE A 7 10.76 3.43 -5.99
C ILE A 7 11.51 4.17 -4.87
N PRO A 8 11.36 5.50 -4.76
CA PRO A 8 11.98 6.28 -3.70
C PRO A 8 11.56 5.75 -2.32
N ASP A 9 12.48 5.72 -1.37
CA ASP A 9 12.05 5.54 0.01
C ASP A 9 11.40 6.83 0.54
N PHE A 10 10.66 6.70 1.63
CA PHE A 10 10.04 7.85 2.26
C PHE A 10 11.06 8.68 3.07
N ARG A 11 12.07 8.01 3.64
CA ARG A 11 12.85 8.53 4.78
C ARG A 11 14.26 9.03 4.43
N SER A 12 14.77 8.83 3.22
CA SER A 12 16.13 9.27 2.89
C SER A 12 16.27 10.79 2.96
N PRO A 13 17.34 11.33 3.59
CA PRO A 13 17.48 12.77 3.81
C PRO A 13 17.54 13.62 2.52
N THR A 14 18.13 13.08 1.45
CA THR A 14 18.40 13.83 0.20
C THR A 14 17.51 13.41 -0.97
N SER A 15 17.08 12.14 -1.00
CA SER A 15 16.26 11.56 -2.08
C SER A 15 14.88 11.11 -1.61
N GLY A 16 14.59 11.22 -0.31
CA GLY A 16 13.36 10.73 0.27
C GLY A 16 12.20 11.65 -0.05
N VAL A 17 11.03 11.04 -0.20
CA VAL A 17 9.78 11.72 -0.53
C VAL A 17 9.48 12.95 0.36
N TYR A 18 9.85 12.89 1.65
CA TYR A 18 9.54 13.96 2.60
C TYR A 18 10.28 15.28 2.36
N SER A 19 11.46 15.29 1.71
CA SER A 19 12.18 16.54 1.42
C SER A 19 11.43 17.44 0.43
N ASN A 20 10.59 16.86 -0.44
CA ASN A 20 9.76 17.59 -1.40
C ASN A 20 8.45 18.13 -0.80
N LEU A 21 8.20 17.87 0.49
CA LEU A 21 6.93 18.19 1.17
C LEU A 21 7.04 19.37 2.14
N GLU A 22 8.21 20.01 2.26
CA GLU A 22 8.41 21.19 3.12
C GLU A 22 7.37 22.31 2.85
N LYS A 23 6.94 22.47 1.60
CA LYS A 23 5.90 23.43 1.18
C LYS A 23 4.53 23.24 1.83
N TYR A 24 4.24 22.05 2.37
CA TYR A 24 2.95 21.74 3.00
C TYR A 24 2.92 22.01 4.51
N ASN A 25 4.03 22.48 5.10
CA ASN A 25 4.15 22.83 6.51
C ASN A 25 3.55 21.74 7.44
N LEU A 26 3.88 20.49 7.16
CA LEU A 26 3.37 19.34 7.90
C LEU A 26 3.83 19.42 9.37
N PRO A 27 2.98 19.06 10.35
CA PRO A 27 3.37 19.08 11.77
C PRO A 27 4.50 18.09 12.05
N HIS A 28 4.55 16.99 11.29
CA HIS A 28 5.68 16.06 11.23
C HIS A 28 5.60 15.25 9.91
N PRO A 29 6.71 14.66 9.41
CA PRO A 29 6.73 14.00 8.10
C PRO A 29 5.67 12.90 7.90
N GLN A 30 5.32 12.19 8.97
CA GLN A 30 4.34 11.09 8.91
C GLN A 30 2.87 11.54 8.81
N ALA A 31 2.58 12.84 9.00
CA ALA A 31 1.21 13.37 9.04
C ALA A 31 0.46 13.18 7.72
N ILE A 32 1.19 13.17 6.60
CA ILE A 32 0.61 12.93 5.27
C ILE A 32 -0.04 11.54 5.12
N PHE A 33 0.30 10.60 6.00
CA PHE A 33 -0.28 9.26 6.06
C PHE A 33 -1.10 9.05 7.34
N ASP A 34 -1.51 10.11 8.02
CA ASP A 34 -2.42 10.04 9.16
C ASP A 34 -3.86 10.29 8.70
N ILE A 35 -4.80 9.46 9.16
CA ILE A 35 -6.19 9.51 8.66
C ILE A 35 -6.92 10.78 9.09
N ASP A 36 -6.65 11.30 10.27
CA ASP A 36 -7.29 12.51 10.78
C ASP A 36 -6.75 13.72 10.02
N TYR A 37 -5.43 13.80 9.84
CA TYR A 37 -4.82 14.83 8.99
C TYR A 37 -5.35 14.78 7.56
N PHE A 38 -5.50 13.59 6.98
CA PHE A 38 -6.03 13.44 5.63
C PHE A 38 -7.49 13.87 5.50
N ALA A 39 -8.31 13.59 6.52
CA ALA A 39 -9.71 14.01 6.53
C ALA A 39 -9.85 15.54 6.56
N GLU A 40 -8.94 16.23 7.25
CA GLU A 40 -8.89 17.70 7.30
C GLU A 40 -8.26 18.31 6.04
N ASN A 41 -7.13 17.76 5.59
CA ASN A 41 -6.35 18.28 4.48
C ASN A 41 -5.73 17.16 3.60
N PRO A 42 -6.47 16.67 2.59
CA PRO A 42 -5.99 15.59 1.72
C PRO A 42 -5.05 16.06 0.60
N GLU A 43 -4.91 17.38 0.38
CA GLU A 43 -4.12 17.95 -0.72
C GLU A 43 -2.64 17.51 -0.73
N PRO A 44 -1.91 17.54 0.41
CA PRO A 44 -0.51 17.10 0.44
C PRO A 44 -0.35 15.65 -0.01
N PHE A 45 -1.26 14.77 0.42
CA PHE A 45 -1.24 13.36 0.03
C PHE A 45 -1.45 13.21 -1.47
N PHE A 46 -2.44 13.89 -2.07
CA PHE A 46 -2.70 13.73 -3.51
C PHE A 46 -1.61 14.35 -4.39
N ALA A 47 -1.02 15.46 -3.94
CA ALA A 47 0.15 16.02 -4.59
C ALA A 47 1.34 15.05 -4.56
N LEU A 48 1.52 14.35 -3.43
CA LEU A 48 2.51 13.29 -3.34
C LEU A 48 2.14 12.08 -4.24
N ALA A 49 0.90 11.61 -4.17
CA ALA A 49 0.43 10.46 -4.91
C ALA A 49 0.65 10.66 -6.42
N LYS A 50 0.44 11.88 -6.93
CA LYS A 50 0.74 12.25 -8.32
C LYS A 50 2.21 12.06 -8.70
N LEU A 51 3.15 12.35 -7.79
CA LEU A 51 4.59 12.13 -8.01
C LEU A 51 4.98 10.65 -7.94
N LEU A 52 4.22 9.87 -7.16
CA LEU A 52 4.46 8.44 -6.93
C LEU A 52 3.64 7.54 -7.86
N LEU A 53 2.82 8.11 -8.75
CA LEU A 53 2.01 7.33 -9.68
C LEU A 53 2.95 6.38 -10.45
N PRO A 54 2.70 5.07 -10.42
CA PRO A 54 3.60 4.09 -10.98
C PRO A 54 3.48 4.15 -12.51
N GLU A 55 4.27 5.01 -13.13
CA GLU A 55 4.64 4.89 -14.54
C GLU A 55 6.00 4.21 -14.62
N GLY A 56 6.00 2.95 -15.06
CA GLY A 56 7.22 2.27 -15.49
C GLY A 56 8.00 1.47 -14.43
N TYR A 57 7.56 1.41 -13.17
CA TYR A 57 8.19 0.52 -12.18
C TYR A 57 8.00 -0.95 -12.57
N LYS A 58 9.09 -1.71 -12.52
CA LYS A 58 9.10 -3.14 -12.88
C LYS A 58 9.33 -3.99 -11.62
N PRO A 59 8.68 -5.16 -11.51
CA PRO A 59 8.96 -6.09 -10.42
C PRO A 59 10.43 -6.52 -10.44
N THR A 60 10.99 -6.71 -9.25
CA THR A 60 12.37 -7.16 -9.05
C THR A 60 12.47 -8.70 -9.09
N PRO A 61 13.68 -9.29 -9.19
CA PRO A 61 13.86 -10.74 -9.10
C PRO A 61 13.21 -11.37 -7.86
N SER A 62 13.14 -10.68 -6.72
CA SER A 62 12.44 -11.17 -5.53
C SER A 62 10.94 -11.33 -5.73
N HIS A 63 10.29 -10.44 -6.49
CA HIS A 63 8.87 -10.57 -6.81
C HIS A 63 8.64 -11.80 -7.70
N TYR A 64 9.51 -11.99 -8.71
CA TYR A 64 9.47 -13.17 -9.57
C TYR A 64 9.81 -14.47 -8.82
N PHE A 65 10.65 -14.42 -7.79
CA PHE A 65 10.90 -15.56 -6.91
C PHE A 65 9.62 -15.98 -6.16
N VAL A 66 8.86 -15.03 -5.61
CA VAL A 66 7.56 -15.33 -4.97
C VAL A 66 6.57 -15.90 -5.99
N ARG A 67 6.52 -15.33 -7.20
CA ARG A 67 5.73 -15.86 -8.31
C ARG A 67 6.12 -17.30 -8.67
N LEU A 68 7.41 -17.62 -8.69
CA LEU A 68 7.93 -18.97 -8.95
C LEU A 68 7.50 -19.97 -7.86
N LEU A 69 7.52 -19.56 -6.58
CA LEU A 69 7.00 -20.40 -5.48
C LEU A 69 5.52 -20.73 -5.68
N TRP A 70 4.73 -19.77 -6.15
CA TRP A 70 3.33 -20.00 -6.49
C TRP A 70 3.16 -20.97 -7.66
N GLU A 71 3.89 -20.76 -8.76
CA GLU A 71 3.83 -21.64 -9.94
C GLU A 71 4.24 -23.08 -9.64
N LYS A 72 5.11 -23.28 -8.65
CA LYS A 72 5.52 -24.60 -8.16
C LYS A 72 4.59 -25.22 -7.11
N GLY A 73 3.49 -24.53 -6.77
CA GLY A 73 2.53 -25.01 -5.76
C GLY A 73 3.03 -24.93 -4.31
N LEU A 74 4.12 -24.20 -4.06
CA LEU A 74 4.76 -24.10 -2.74
C LEU A 74 4.28 -22.88 -1.94
N LEU A 75 3.75 -21.86 -2.61
CA LEU A 75 3.31 -20.63 -1.93
C LEU A 75 1.92 -20.80 -1.30
N LEU A 76 1.87 -20.82 0.03
CA LEU A 76 0.62 -20.71 0.79
C LEU A 76 0.02 -19.31 0.63
N ARG A 77 0.77 -18.28 1.06
CA ARG A 77 0.39 -16.87 1.02
C ARG A 77 1.62 -15.96 0.91
N HIS A 78 1.42 -14.78 0.35
CA HIS A 78 2.38 -13.68 0.40
C HIS A 78 1.77 -12.49 1.14
N TYR A 79 2.32 -12.19 2.32
CA TYR A 79 1.99 -11.02 3.12
C TYR A 79 2.97 -9.90 2.76
N THR A 80 2.48 -8.76 2.29
CA THR A 80 3.30 -7.61 1.91
C THR A 80 2.90 -6.35 2.69
N GLN A 81 3.89 -5.57 3.09
CA GLN A 81 3.70 -4.22 3.67
C GLN A 81 3.73 -3.14 2.58
N ASN A 82 4.11 -3.50 1.36
CA ASN A 82 4.19 -2.58 0.24
C ASN A 82 2.79 -2.25 -0.28
N VAL A 83 2.66 -1.07 -0.88
CA VAL A 83 1.43 -0.59 -1.54
C VAL A 83 1.61 -0.37 -3.04
N ASP A 84 2.81 -0.66 -3.57
CA ASP A 84 3.27 -0.33 -4.92
C ASP A 84 2.67 -1.20 -6.04
N THR A 85 1.99 -2.30 -5.68
CA THR A 85 1.32 -3.26 -6.59
C THR A 85 2.25 -4.12 -7.45
N LEU A 86 3.57 -4.09 -7.22
CA LEU A 86 4.54 -4.85 -8.02
C LEU A 86 4.34 -6.37 -7.94
N GLU A 87 3.78 -6.89 -6.84
CA GLU A 87 3.43 -8.30 -6.72
C GLU A 87 2.35 -8.71 -7.72
N ARG A 88 1.36 -7.83 -7.97
CA ARG A 88 0.31 -8.04 -8.98
C ARG A 88 0.88 -7.95 -10.38
N ILE A 89 1.78 -6.99 -10.62
CA ILE A 89 2.47 -6.82 -11.91
C ILE A 89 3.37 -8.02 -12.22
N ALA A 90 3.99 -8.63 -11.21
CA ALA A 90 4.73 -9.89 -11.33
C ALA A 90 3.82 -11.10 -11.62
N GLY A 91 2.50 -10.91 -11.62
CA GLY A 91 1.49 -11.91 -11.92
C GLY A 91 0.98 -12.68 -10.70
N LEU A 92 1.36 -12.34 -9.47
CA LEU A 92 0.85 -13.11 -8.33
C LEU A 92 -0.68 -12.94 -8.20
N PRO A 93 -1.47 -14.02 -8.12
CA PRO A 93 -2.92 -13.90 -8.02
C PRO A 93 -3.35 -13.16 -6.75
N GLY A 94 -4.47 -12.44 -6.86
CA GLY A 94 -5.06 -11.73 -5.72
C GLY A 94 -5.38 -12.66 -4.54
N GLU A 95 -5.79 -13.90 -4.78
CA GLU A 95 -6.04 -14.84 -3.68
C GLU A 95 -4.77 -15.23 -2.92
N LYS A 96 -3.59 -15.11 -3.51
CA LYS A 96 -2.31 -15.39 -2.84
C LYS A 96 -1.76 -14.19 -2.08
N LEU A 97 -2.32 -13.00 -2.29
CA LEU A 97 -1.87 -11.77 -1.68
C LEU A 97 -2.63 -11.42 -0.40
N VAL A 98 -1.88 -10.90 0.57
CA VAL A 98 -2.36 -10.10 1.69
C VAL A 98 -1.57 -8.81 1.70
N GLU A 99 -2.19 -7.77 1.14
CA GLU A 99 -1.69 -6.39 1.15
C GLU A 99 -1.99 -5.78 2.53
N ALA A 100 -1.08 -6.01 3.50
CA ALA A 100 -1.32 -5.71 4.91
C ALA A 100 -1.54 -4.21 5.17
N HIS A 101 -0.84 -3.35 4.42
CA HIS A 101 -1.03 -1.91 4.47
C HIS A 101 -1.90 -1.39 3.31
N GLY A 102 -2.73 -2.27 2.75
CA GLY A 102 -3.65 -1.90 1.68
C GLY A 102 -2.96 -1.72 0.33
N THR A 103 -3.63 -1.04 -0.61
CA THR A 103 -3.23 -1.02 -2.02
C THR A 103 -3.62 0.29 -2.72
N PHE A 104 -2.80 0.73 -3.66
CA PHE A 104 -3.17 1.79 -4.61
C PHE A 104 -4.08 1.27 -5.74
N HIS A 105 -4.30 -0.05 -5.85
CA HIS A 105 -5.05 -0.66 -6.93
C HIS A 105 -6.56 -0.31 -6.93
N THR A 106 -7.10 0.07 -5.77
CA THR A 106 -8.50 0.47 -5.60
C THR A 106 -8.58 1.66 -4.65
N GLY A 107 -9.72 2.36 -4.66
CA GLY A 107 -10.04 3.40 -3.70
C GLY A 107 -11.50 3.32 -3.26
N ARG A 108 -11.82 3.97 -2.14
CA ARG A 108 -13.18 4.08 -1.64
C ARG A 108 -13.49 5.50 -1.18
N CYS A 109 -14.73 5.91 -1.39
CA CYS A 109 -15.24 7.13 -0.78
C CYS A 109 -15.20 7.04 0.74
N LEU A 110 -14.66 8.05 1.42
CA LEU A 110 -14.66 8.12 2.89
C LEU A 110 -16.06 8.24 3.50
N LYS A 111 -17.05 8.75 2.74
CA LYS A 111 -18.43 8.94 3.21
C LYS A 111 -19.33 7.74 2.91
N CYS A 112 -19.51 7.40 1.63
CA CYS A 112 -20.46 6.36 1.21
C CYS A 112 -19.82 4.99 0.95
N ARG A 113 -18.49 4.88 1.02
CA ARG A 113 -17.72 3.64 0.78
C ARG A 113 -17.83 3.06 -0.64
N CYS A 114 -18.44 3.77 -1.59
CA CYS A 114 -18.46 3.36 -2.99
C CYS A 114 -17.02 3.11 -3.50
N PRO A 115 -16.75 1.95 -4.15
CA PRO A 115 -15.45 1.61 -4.66
C PRO A 115 -15.14 2.28 -6.01
N TYR A 116 -13.87 2.55 -6.24
CA TYR A 116 -13.30 3.06 -7.49
C TYR A 116 -12.05 2.25 -7.86
N ASP A 117 -11.83 2.06 -9.15
CA ASP A 117 -10.71 1.26 -9.66
C ASP A 117 -9.46 2.11 -9.95
N LEU A 118 -8.33 1.45 -10.21
CA LEU A 118 -7.07 2.12 -10.50
C LEU A 118 -7.14 3.09 -11.70
N PRO A 119 -7.75 2.73 -12.86
CA PRO A 119 -7.94 3.69 -13.96
C PRO A 119 -8.60 4.99 -13.53
N TRP A 120 -9.74 4.92 -12.83
CA TRP A 120 -10.43 6.11 -12.34
C TRP A 120 -9.56 6.91 -11.35
N MET A 121 -8.92 6.23 -10.41
CA MET A 121 -8.04 6.89 -9.42
C MET A 121 -6.88 7.61 -10.11
N LYS A 122 -6.24 6.98 -11.10
CA LYS A 122 -5.14 7.60 -11.87
C LYS A 122 -5.60 8.83 -12.61
N GLU A 123 -6.72 8.74 -13.33
CA GLU A 123 -7.31 9.86 -14.06
C GLU A 123 -7.53 11.05 -13.13
N LYS A 124 -8.24 10.87 -12.02
CA LYS A 124 -8.54 11.96 -11.08
C LYS A 124 -7.29 12.55 -10.42
N ILE A 125 -6.32 11.71 -10.04
CA ILE A 125 -5.05 12.18 -9.43
C ILE A 125 -4.24 13.01 -10.45
N ILE A 126 -4.25 12.64 -11.73
CA ILE A 126 -3.54 13.37 -12.78
C ILE A 126 -4.21 14.71 -13.08
N GLU A 127 -5.54 14.74 -13.21
CA GLU A 127 -6.32 15.92 -13.59
C GLU A 127 -6.26 17.08 -12.58
N GLY A 128 -5.90 16.80 -11.32
CA GLY A 128 -5.45 17.84 -10.39
C GLY A 128 -6.44 18.39 -9.35
N PRO A 129 -7.70 17.92 -9.23
CA PRO A 129 -8.42 18.08 -7.97
C PRO A 129 -8.29 16.84 -7.07
N ILE A 130 -8.48 17.05 -5.77
CA ILE A 130 -8.75 15.99 -4.79
C ILE A 130 -9.89 15.11 -5.35
N PRO A 131 -9.70 13.79 -5.55
CA PRO A 131 -10.72 12.91 -6.11
C PRO A 131 -12.01 12.98 -5.29
N LYS A 132 -13.09 13.46 -5.91
CA LYS A 132 -14.43 13.53 -5.30
C LYS A 132 -15.27 12.34 -5.76
N CYS A 133 -16.08 11.83 -4.84
CA CYS A 133 -16.97 10.72 -5.09
C CYS A 133 -18.10 11.15 -6.04
N GLU A 134 -18.23 10.43 -7.15
CA GLU A 134 -19.28 10.66 -8.15
C GLU A 134 -20.66 10.17 -7.69
N GLU A 135 -20.73 9.28 -6.68
CA GLU A 135 -22.01 8.79 -6.14
C GLU A 135 -22.64 9.74 -5.11
N CYS A 136 -21.86 10.20 -4.12
CA CYS A 136 -22.39 11.04 -3.04
C CYS A 136 -22.03 12.52 -3.18
N LEU A 137 -21.21 12.89 -4.17
CA LEU A 137 -20.79 14.27 -4.52
C LEU A 137 -20.05 15.07 -3.45
N GLU A 138 -20.04 14.60 -2.20
CA GLU A 138 -19.43 15.29 -1.06
C GLU A 138 -18.11 14.66 -0.63
N GLY A 139 -18.04 13.33 -0.64
CA GLY A 139 -16.92 12.59 -0.07
C GLY A 139 -15.66 12.62 -0.93
N VAL A 140 -14.50 12.55 -0.27
CA VAL A 140 -13.21 12.32 -0.92
C VAL A 140 -13.02 10.82 -1.16
N VAL A 141 -12.52 10.44 -2.33
CA VAL A 141 -12.14 9.07 -2.63
C VAL A 141 -10.68 8.87 -2.25
N LYS A 142 -10.43 8.03 -1.25
CA LYS A 142 -9.10 7.70 -0.75
C LYS A 142 -8.65 6.36 -1.36
N PRO A 143 -7.39 6.22 -1.81
CA PRO A 143 -6.85 4.90 -2.12
C PRO A 143 -6.99 3.94 -0.93
N ASP A 144 -7.16 2.66 -1.19
CA ASP A 144 -7.32 1.62 -0.15
C ASP A 144 -6.00 1.26 0.54
N ILE A 145 -5.10 2.22 0.72
CA ILE A 145 -3.90 2.12 1.54
C ILE A 145 -4.24 2.40 3.00
N VAL A 146 -3.58 1.74 3.93
CA VAL A 146 -3.81 1.92 5.37
C VAL A 146 -2.99 3.10 5.87
N PHE A 147 -3.66 4.09 6.43
CA PHE A 147 -3.06 5.23 7.11
C PHE A 147 -2.83 4.92 8.60
N PHE A 148 -1.95 5.69 9.23
CA PHE A 148 -1.88 5.72 10.69
C PHE A 148 -3.26 6.11 11.26
N GLY A 149 -3.68 5.38 12.30
CA GLY A 149 -5.02 5.48 12.86
C GLY A 149 -6.07 4.54 12.21
N GLU A 150 -5.78 3.95 11.05
CA GLU A 150 -6.67 2.96 10.42
C GLU A 150 -6.35 1.52 10.87
N MET A 151 -7.39 0.68 10.89
CA MET A 151 -7.25 -0.75 11.06
C MET A 151 -6.66 -1.39 9.79
N LEU A 152 -5.87 -2.44 9.96
CA LEU A 152 -5.45 -3.28 8.83
C LEU A 152 -6.67 -3.99 8.22
N PRO A 153 -6.60 -4.40 6.94
CA PRO A 153 -7.74 -5.04 6.27
C PRO A 153 -8.16 -6.33 6.98
N ASP A 154 -9.46 -6.62 7.05
CA ASP A 154 -10.00 -7.85 7.66
C ASP A 154 -9.37 -9.13 7.13
N ARG A 155 -8.99 -9.11 5.84
CA ARG A 155 -8.28 -10.20 5.18
C ARG A 155 -6.95 -10.54 5.86
N PHE A 156 -6.23 -9.55 6.38
CA PHE A 156 -5.00 -9.76 7.16
C PHE A 156 -5.32 -10.55 8.42
N HIS A 157 -6.26 -10.07 9.24
CA HIS A 157 -6.64 -10.71 10.50
C HIS A 157 -7.19 -12.13 10.30
N THR A 158 -8.04 -12.32 9.30
CA THR A 158 -8.69 -13.61 9.03
C THR A 158 -7.70 -14.67 8.55
N LEU A 159 -6.77 -14.29 7.67
CA LEU A 159 -5.88 -15.27 7.06
C LEU A 159 -4.69 -15.65 7.92
N ILE A 160 -4.25 -14.79 8.84
CA ILE A 160 -3.13 -15.12 9.73
C ILE A 160 -3.44 -16.36 10.55
N GLU A 161 -4.61 -16.39 11.21
CA GLU A 161 -5.01 -17.50 12.07
C GLU A 161 -5.11 -18.82 11.31
N HIS A 162 -5.49 -18.78 10.03
CA HIS A 162 -5.62 -19.97 9.19
C HIS A 162 -4.30 -20.38 8.52
N ASP A 163 -3.48 -19.43 8.08
CA ASP A 163 -2.29 -19.71 7.29
C ASP A 163 -1.11 -20.14 8.17
N PHE A 164 -0.93 -19.52 9.34
CA PHE A 164 0.24 -19.79 10.19
C PHE A 164 0.23 -21.20 10.78
N VAL A 165 -0.95 -21.72 11.14
CA VAL A 165 -1.09 -23.12 11.61
C VAL A 165 -0.84 -24.16 10.53
N ARG A 166 -0.76 -23.75 9.25
CA ARG A 166 -0.53 -24.61 8.09
C ARG A 166 0.82 -24.38 7.42
N ALA A 167 1.58 -23.40 7.87
CA ALA A 167 2.81 -23.00 7.22
C ALA A 167 3.97 -23.90 7.68
N ASP A 168 4.63 -24.55 6.73
CA ASP A 168 5.83 -25.36 7.02
C ASP A 168 7.13 -24.51 7.01
N LEU A 169 7.08 -23.32 6.40
CA LEU A 169 8.23 -22.41 6.27
C LEU A 169 7.77 -20.95 6.18
N LEU A 170 8.39 -20.08 6.98
CA LEU A 170 8.24 -18.62 6.90
C LEU A 170 9.48 -18.00 6.25
N ILE A 171 9.31 -17.31 5.12
CA ILE A 171 10.38 -16.56 4.44
C ILE A 171 10.13 -15.06 4.62
N ILE A 172 11.09 -14.37 5.25
CA ILE A 172 11.01 -12.92 5.49
C ILE A 172 12.02 -12.23 4.57
N MET A 173 11.56 -11.28 3.75
CA MET A 173 12.40 -10.59 2.78
C MET A 173 12.18 -9.08 2.82
N GLY A 174 13.27 -8.32 2.98
CA GLY A 174 13.27 -6.88 2.75
C GLY A 174 12.33 -6.06 3.65
N SER A 175 12.18 -6.48 4.90
CA SER A 175 11.47 -5.74 5.96
C SER A 175 12.35 -5.67 7.21
N SER A 176 12.28 -4.54 7.94
CA SER A 176 12.93 -4.39 9.25
C SER A 176 12.09 -4.93 10.41
N LEU A 177 10.84 -5.36 10.15
CA LEU A 177 9.90 -5.87 11.16
C LEU A 177 9.73 -4.93 12.36
N VAL A 178 9.53 -3.64 12.12
CA VAL A 178 9.31 -2.64 13.18
C VAL A 178 7.86 -2.18 13.30
N VAL A 179 7.05 -2.35 12.25
CA VAL A 179 5.67 -1.86 12.20
C VAL A 179 4.72 -2.97 12.66
N GLN A 180 3.97 -2.69 13.73
CA GLN A 180 2.93 -3.58 14.24
C GLN A 180 1.60 -3.34 13.50
N PRO A 181 0.73 -4.37 13.39
CA PRO A 181 0.87 -5.73 13.91
C PRO A 181 1.71 -6.66 13.01
N PHE A 182 2.20 -6.20 11.85
CA PHE A 182 2.93 -7.06 10.90
C PHE A 182 4.20 -7.68 11.50
N ALA A 183 4.94 -6.94 12.31
CA ALA A 183 6.13 -7.44 12.97
C ALA A 183 5.87 -8.68 13.85
N SER A 184 4.71 -8.74 14.51
CA SER A 184 4.32 -9.88 15.36
C SER A 184 3.98 -11.17 14.61
N LEU A 185 3.95 -11.16 13.27
CA LEU A 185 3.71 -12.37 12.49
C LEU A 185 4.74 -13.46 12.78
N ILE A 186 5.97 -13.10 13.12
CA ILE A 186 7.03 -14.06 13.41
C ILE A 186 6.80 -14.82 14.72
N ASP A 187 5.94 -14.30 15.61
CA ASP A 187 5.64 -14.88 16.91
C ASP A 187 4.42 -15.82 16.88
N ARG A 188 3.85 -16.07 15.69
CA ARG A 188 2.63 -16.86 15.48
C ARG A 188 2.89 -18.35 15.21
N TYR A 189 3.95 -18.91 15.80
CA TYR A 189 4.32 -20.32 15.68
C TYR A 189 3.67 -21.20 16.76
#